data_AF-A0A7S7ESX8-F1
#
_entry.id   AF-A0A7S7ESX8-F1
#
_cell.length_a   1.000
_cell.length_b   1.000
_cell.length_c   1.000
_cell.angle_alpha   90.00
_cell.angle_beta   90.00
_cell.angle_gamma   90.00
#
_symmetry.space_group_name_H-M   'P 1'
#
loop_
_entity.id
_entity.type
_entity.pdbx_description
1 polymer ?
#
loop_
_entity_poly.entity_id
_entity_poly.type
_entity_poly.pdbx_seq_one_letter_code
_entity_poly.pdbx_strand_id
1 'polypeptide(L)'
;MSKLTGNYKFIMPELTDSPPDITVMNSNWQEIDAKLKEQDENNSEAKNLISIRPTMTTTDLAYYVNTTTGNDSNSGLASGIAFKTLQKAIDSIPPIVNHTITINVVEGTYNEDVLCEGFTGKGRIYINGDTRVSTSRSVKSISCGNSAIYITITGFNVIGRNSSAAAINMSRISYFVVNYCNIVSNDLMAIGIAAYSSKGIVTNCTISTKLHGVYAWASDVISDTNTGTSNNYALTSVRSSVLSKTGSQPSGAEYKDGGMVVDLSGVPSGTLPTSGGTLSGPLGIVKVAPVIALDDTVSGLSGRLFETGGYTYLRTYKNESQYTQFALGQYSQPVHDLLQLYKLGSSVYRVYHEGNITMSTVAPISALAEGAQHQVY
;
A
#
# COMPACT_ATOMS: atom_id res chain seq x y z
N MET A 1 56.08 -15.11 45.88
CA MET A 1 54.61 -15.21 45.66
C MET A 1 54.39 -14.39 44.41
N SER A 2 54.11 -15.00 43.27
CA SER A 2 54.18 -14.32 41.96
C SER A 2 53.24 -13.11 41.93
N LYS A 3 53.78 -11.94 41.57
CA LYS A 3 52.95 -10.73 41.39
C LYS A 3 52.10 -10.85 40.13
N LEU A 4 50.89 -10.30 40.14
CA LEU A 4 49.96 -10.32 39.00
C LEU A 4 49.69 -8.89 38.49
N THR A 5 49.45 -8.74 37.19
CA THR A 5 49.00 -7.45 36.62
C THR A 5 47.60 -7.06 37.09
N GLY A 6 47.22 -5.79 36.92
CA GLY A 6 45.97 -5.23 37.45
C GLY A 6 44.71 -5.73 36.76
N ASN A 7 44.69 -5.73 35.43
CA ASN A 7 43.52 -5.96 34.59
C ASN A 7 43.33 -7.46 34.28
N TYR A 8 44.23 -8.06 33.51
CA TYR A 8 44.08 -9.44 33.01
C TYR A 8 44.78 -10.50 33.88
N LYS A 9 45.37 -10.08 35.01
CA LYS A 9 46.02 -10.96 35.98
C LYS A 9 47.15 -11.80 35.38
N PHE A 10 47.93 -11.23 34.46
CA PHE A 10 49.11 -11.90 33.92
C PHE A 10 50.14 -12.14 35.03
N ILE A 11 50.75 -13.31 35.02
CA ILE A 11 51.82 -13.67 35.97
C ILE A 11 53.06 -12.86 35.61
N MET A 12 53.53 -12.02 36.55
CA MET A 12 54.80 -11.33 36.42
C MET A 12 55.92 -12.26 36.91
N PRO A 13 56.79 -12.75 36.02
CA PRO A 13 57.88 -13.63 36.43
C PRO A 13 58.83 -12.90 37.40
N GLU A 14 59.06 -13.47 38.58
CA GLU A 14 60.06 -12.99 39.53
C GLU A 14 61.43 -13.53 39.10
N LEU A 15 62.35 -12.64 38.73
CA LEU A 15 63.71 -13.02 38.34
C LEU A 15 64.54 -13.21 39.60
N THR A 16 64.84 -14.46 39.95
CA THR A 16 65.63 -14.78 41.15
C THR A 16 67.11 -15.00 40.89
N ASP A 17 67.54 -15.12 39.63
CA ASP A 17 68.94 -15.32 39.25
C ASP A 17 69.40 -14.26 38.23
N SER A 18 70.51 -13.59 38.52
CA SER A 18 71.24 -12.73 37.57
C SER A 18 71.98 -13.58 36.54
N PRO A 19 72.01 -13.18 35.25
CA PRO A 19 72.77 -12.00 34.80
C PRO A 19 71.89 -10.79 34.42
N PRO A 20 72.49 -9.59 34.22
CA PRO A 20 71.79 -8.30 34.29
C PRO A 20 70.91 -7.91 33.09
N ASP A 21 70.77 -8.75 32.06
CA ASP A 21 70.25 -8.30 30.75
C ASP A 21 68.73 -8.41 30.55
N ILE A 22 67.98 -8.88 31.57
CA ILE A 22 66.52 -9.07 31.47
C ILE A 22 65.72 -8.11 32.38
N THR A 23 66.42 -7.19 33.05
CA THR A 23 65.83 -6.09 33.83
C THR A 23 64.89 -5.20 33.00
N VAL A 24 64.99 -5.25 31.67
CA VAL A 24 64.15 -4.52 30.71
C VAL A 24 62.73 -5.09 30.57
N MET A 25 62.48 -6.35 30.96
CA MET A 25 61.16 -6.98 30.80
C MET A 25 60.22 -6.80 31.99
N ASN A 26 60.71 -6.47 33.19
CA ASN A 26 59.89 -6.44 34.41
C ASN A 26 58.94 -5.22 34.48
N SER A 27 59.41 -4.04 34.04
CA SER A 27 58.63 -2.79 34.18
C SER A 27 57.41 -2.69 33.26
N ASN A 28 57.43 -3.39 32.12
CA ASN A 28 56.47 -3.13 31.05
C ASN A 28 55.22 -4.01 31.13
N TRP A 29 55.16 -5.01 32.03
CA TRP A 29 53.98 -5.88 32.16
C TRP A 29 52.72 -5.11 32.55
N GLN A 30 52.84 -4.09 33.41
CA GLN A 30 51.73 -3.21 33.76
C GLN A 30 51.33 -2.31 32.58
N GLU A 31 52.30 -1.84 31.78
CA GLU A 31 52.03 -1.02 30.60
C GLU A 31 51.34 -1.83 29.49
N ILE A 32 51.76 -3.08 29.27
CA ILE A 32 51.12 -4.00 28.31
C ILE A 32 49.70 -4.32 28.75
N ASP A 33 49.49 -4.63 30.03
CA ASP A 33 48.18 -4.91 30.62
C ASP A 33 47.23 -3.69 30.55
N ALA A 34 47.77 -2.48 30.70
CA ALA A 34 47.02 -1.23 30.50
C ALA A 34 46.68 -0.98 29.02
N LYS A 35 47.64 -1.16 28.11
CA LYS A 35 47.42 -0.99 26.66
C LYS A 35 46.42 -1.99 26.08
N LEU A 36 46.45 -3.24 26.53
CA LEU A 36 45.47 -4.24 26.14
C LEU A 36 44.06 -3.87 26.62
N LYS A 37 43.95 -3.36 27.86
CA LYS A 37 42.69 -2.90 28.42
C LYS A 37 42.13 -1.69 27.66
N GLU A 38 42.98 -0.72 27.35
CA GLU A 38 42.64 0.45 26.52
C GLU A 38 42.19 0.02 25.12
N GLN A 39 42.87 -0.95 24.50
CA GLN A 39 42.50 -1.47 23.19
C GLN A 39 41.13 -2.18 23.20
N ASP A 40 40.84 -2.97 24.25
CA ASP A 40 39.53 -3.61 24.43
C ASP A 40 38.40 -2.59 24.68
N GLU A 41 38.68 -1.52 25.42
CA GLU A 41 37.74 -0.41 25.65
C GLU A 41 37.48 0.38 24.37
N ASN A 42 38.53 0.74 23.62
CA ASN A 42 38.40 1.39 22.31
C ASN A 42 37.66 0.50 21.30
N ASN A 43 37.87 -0.82 21.34
CA ASN A 43 37.12 -1.76 20.51
C ASN A 43 35.64 -1.84 20.95
N SER A 44 35.35 -1.61 22.23
CA SER A 44 33.97 -1.53 22.73
C SER A 44 33.26 -0.27 22.21
N GLU A 45 33.95 0.86 22.09
CA GLU A 45 33.43 2.05 21.42
C GLU A 45 33.19 1.84 19.92
N ALA A 46 34.12 1.17 19.22
CA ALA A 46 33.93 0.80 17.81
C ALA A 46 32.74 -0.16 17.61
N LYS A 47 32.53 -1.11 18.53
CA LYS A 47 31.33 -1.98 18.55
C LYS A 47 30.05 -1.17 18.76
N ASN A 48 30.06 -0.16 19.62
CA ASN A 48 28.93 0.75 19.79
C ASN A 48 28.65 1.56 18.51
N LEU A 49 29.68 2.03 17.79
CA LEU A 49 29.53 2.73 16.52
C LEU A 49 29.02 1.84 15.37
N ILE A 50 29.28 0.53 15.42
CA ILE A 50 28.70 -0.44 14.49
C ILE A 50 27.22 -0.70 14.84
N SER A 51 26.88 -0.72 16.12
CA SER A 51 25.50 -0.90 16.61
C SER A 51 24.54 0.22 16.19
N ILE A 52 25.04 1.44 15.97
CA ILE A 52 24.21 2.59 15.52
C ILE A 52 24.02 2.67 14.00
N ARG A 53 24.71 1.86 13.19
CA ARG A 53 24.55 1.89 11.73
C ARG A 53 23.29 1.10 11.34
N PRO A 54 22.39 1.67 10.51
CA PRO A 54 21.30 0.90 9.94
C PRO A 54 21.85 -0.34 9.23
N THR A 55 21.38 -1.51 9.66
CA THR A 55 21.75 -2.77 9.02
C THR A 55 20.88 -3.00 7.79
N MET A 56 21.38 -3.81 6.86
CA MET A 56 20.69 -4.13 5.63
C MET A 56 20.71 -5.63 5.35
N THR A 57 19.67 -6.12 4.68
CA THR A 57 19.62 -7.50 4.21
C THR A 57 20.71 -7.73 3.15
N THR A 58 21.43 -8.85 3.24
CA THR A 58 22.45 -9.27 2.26
C THR A 58 21.99 -10.42 1.36
N THR A 59 20.86 -11.05 1.68
CA THR A 59 20.22 -12.15 0.95
C THR A 59 18.73 -12.18 1.30
N ASP A 60 17.94 -12.98 0.58
CA ASP A 60 16.59 -13.34 0.99
C ASP A 60 16.62 -14.05 2.36
N LEU A 61 15.63 -13.76 3.22
CA LEU A 61 15.48 -14.37 4.53
C LEU A 61 14.09 -14.98 4.70
N ALA A 62 14.05 -16.15 5.32
CA ALA A 62 12.82 -16.82 5.73
C ALA A 62 12.84 -17.00 7.25
N TYR A 63 11.87 -16.38 7.93
CA TYR A 63 11.62 -16.54 9.35
C TYR A 63 10.43 -17.47 9.58
N TYR A 64 10.49 -18.25 10.66
CA TYR A 64 9.44 -19.16 11.09
C TYR A 64 8.97 -18.76 12.48
N VAL A 65 7.66 -18.79 12.70
CA VAL A 65 7.02 -18.41 13.96
C VAL A 65 6.10 -19.51 14.44
N ASN A 66 6.26 -19.95 15.68
CA ASN A 66 5.44 -20.99 16.31
C ASN A 66 5.21 -20.65 17.80
N THR A 67 3.97 -20.33 18.17
CA THR A 67 3.61 -19.92 19.54
C THR A 67 3.80 -21.05 20.58
N THR A 68 3.70 -22.31 20.15
CA THR A 68 3.73 -23.48 21.05
C THR A 68 5.15 -24.00 21.29
N THR A 69 5.95 -24.14 20.24
CA THR A 69 7.31 -24.74 20.33
C THR A 69 8.44 -23.74 20.08
N GLY A 70 8.12 -22.53 19.62
CA GLY A 70 9.12 -21.49 19.34
C GLY A 70 9.68 -20.85 20.61
N ASN A 71 10.82 -20.16 20.44
CA ASN A 71 11.48 -19.38 21.48
C ASN A 71 12.05 -18.10 20.84
N ASP A 72 11.82 -16.95 21.46
CA ASP A 72 12.29 -15.66 20.94
C ASP A 72 13.82 -15.46 21.10
N SER A 73 14.50 -16.36 21.79
CA SER A 73 15.96 -16.48 21.75
C SER A 73 16.49 -17.28 20.56
N ASN A 74 15.63 -17.95 19.78
CA ASN A 74 16.05 -18.64 18.56
C ASN A 74 16.38 -17.65 17.44
N SER A 75 16.98 -18.13 16.34
CA SER A 75 17.25 -17.31 15.15
C SER A 75 16.05 -17.16 14.22
N GLY A 76 15.04 -18.04 14.34
CA GLY A 76 13.87 -18.06 13.46
C GLY A 76 14.13 -18.57 12.04
N LEU A 77 15.37 -18.95 11.69
CA LEU A 77 15.76 -19.25 10.30
C LEU A 77 15.35 -20.65 9.80
N ALA A 78 14.78 -21.49 10.67
CA ALA A 78 14.21 -22.78 10.32
C ALA A 78 13.06 -23.14 11.27
N SER A 79 12.15 -24.02 10.83
CA SER A 79 10.95 -24.41 11.60
C SER A 79 11.27 -25.00 12.97
N GLY A 80 12.35 -25.79 13.10
CA GLY A 80 12.81 -26.37 14.37
C GLY A 80 13.42 -25.36 15.35
N ILE A 81 13.74 -24.15 14.89
CA ILE A 81 14.29 -23.04 15.68
C ILE A 81 13.49 -21.76 15.42
N ALA A 82 12.16 -21.89 15.35
CA ALA A 82 11.23 -20.80 15.13
C ALA A 82 11.24 -19.80 16.29
N PHE A 83 10.90 -18.54 15.99
CA PHE A 83 10.51 -17.56 17.01
C PHE A 83 9.21 -17.98 17.68
N LYS A 84 8.99 -17.55 18.91
CA LYS A 84 7.72 -17.77 19.61
C LYS A 84 6.67 -16.77 19.18
N THR A 85 7.06 -15.52 19.01
CA THR A 85 6.17 -14.40 18.70
C THR A 85 6.35 -13.88 17.28
N LEU A 86 5.28 -13.32 16.72
CA LEU A 86 5.33 -12.66 15.41
C LEU A 86 6.08 -11.34 15.52
N GLN A 87 5.92 -10.60 16.64
CA GLN A 87 6.66 -9.37 16.85
C GLN A 87 8.17 -9.61 16.83
N LYS A 88 8.66 -10.70 17.45
CA LYS A 88 10.10 -11.00 17.42
C LYS A 88 10.63 -11.24 16.00
N ALA A 89 9.84 -11.87 15.13
CA ALA A 89 10.22 -12.07 13.74
C ALA A 89 10.37 -10.73 13.00
N ILE A 90 9.46 -9.78 13.26
CA ILE A 90 9.48 -8.43 12.67
C ILE A 90 10.66 -7.62 13.21
N ASP A 91 10.90 -7.65 14.52
CA ASP A 91 12.02 -6.95 15.17
C ASP A 91 13.39 -7.49 14.70
N SER A 92 13.41 -8.69 14.11
CA SER A 92 14.62 -9.30 13.56
C SER A 92 14.87 -8.92 12.09
N ILE A 93 14.00 -8.12 11.47
CA ILE A 93 14.17 -7.63 10.11
C ILE A 93 15.11 -6.41 10.12
N PRO A 94 16.19 -6.39 9.32
CA PRO A 94 17.01 -5.18 9.15
C PRO A 94 16.17 -4.01 8.62
N PRO A 95 16.38 -2.77 9.10
CA PRO A 95 15.59 -1.60 8.67
C PRO A 95 15.73 -1.30 7.15
N ILE A 96 16.86 -1.67 6.54
CA ILE A 96 17.07 -1.57 5.09
C ILE A 96 16.86 -2.95 4.45
N VAL A 97 15.69 -3.13 3.85
CA VAL A 97 15.26 -4.36 3.17
C VAL A 97 15.51 -4.23 1.67
N ASN A 98 16.53 -4.91 1.17
CA ASN A 98 16.92 -4.94 -0.24
C ASN A 98 16.66 -6.29 -0.92
N HIS A 99 16.23 -7.28 -0.15
CA HIS A 99 15.92 -8.64 -0.56
C HIS A 99 14.51 -9.02 -0.10
N THR A 100 14.06 -10.23 -0.43
CA THR A 100 12.76 -10.75 0.01
C THR A 100 12.84 -11.27 1.44
N ILE A 101 11.93 -10.81 2.29
CA ILE A 101 11.72 -11.34 3.63
C ILE A 101 10.40 -12.08 3.66
N THR A 102 10.41 -13.33 4.10
CA THR A 102 9.21 -14.16 4.28
C THR A 102 9.08 -14.58 5.73
N ILE A 103 7.97 -14.27 6.39
CA ILE A 103 7.63 -14.76 7.72
C ILE A 103 6.54 -15.83 7.57
N ASN A 104 6.86 -17.08 7.91
CA ASN A 104 5.94 -18.21 7.87
C ASN A 104 5.40 -18.48 9.27
N VAL A 105 4.09 -18.29 9.45
CA VAL A 105 3.43 -18.44 10.75
C VAL A 105 2.73 -19.81 10.82
N VAL A 106 3.06 -20.59 11.84
CA VAL A 106 2.41 -21.86 12.13
C VAL A 106 1.02 -21.59 12.72
N GLU A 107 0.10 -22.57 12.61
CA GLU A 107 -1.19 -22.51 13.29
C GLU A 107 -1.03 -22.20 14.78
N GLY A 108 -1.90 -21.33 15.30
CA GLY A 108 -1.89 -20.92 16.69
C GLY A 108 -2.57 -19.59 16.96
N THR A 109 -2.75 -19.32 18.25
CA THR A 109 -3.21 -18.02 18.75
C THR A 109 -2.03 -17.22 19.26
N TYR A 110 -1.78 -16.11 18.61
CA TYR A 110 -0.75 -15.13 18.90
C TYR A 110 -1.42 -13.93 19.54
N ASN A 111 -1.48 -13.91 20.88
CA ASN A 111 -2.23 -12.89 21.63
C ASN A 111 -1.49 -11.53 21.71
N GLU A 112 -1.01 -11.05 20.56
CA GLU A 112 -0.18 -9.86 20.40
C GLU A 112 -0.79 -8.87 19.42
N ASP A 113 -0.44 -7.61 19.62
CA ASP A 113 -0.67 -6.52 18.68
C ASP A 113 0.60 -6.36 17.84
N VAL A 114 0.52 -6.71 16.57
CA VAL A 114 1.69 -6.81 15.69
C VAL A 114 2.00 -5.44 15.10
N LEU A 115 3.23 -4.98 15.26
CA LEU A 115 3.72 -3.68 14.75
C LEU A 115 4.86 -3.90 13.74
N CYS A 116 4.64 -3.51 12.49
CA CYS A 116 5.58 -3.65 11.37
C CYS A 116 5.88 -2.29 10.74
N GLU A 117 6.90 -1.59 11.22
CA GLU A 117 7.17 -0.21 10.82
C GLU A 117 8.64 0.10 10.55
N GLY A 118 8.88 1.16 9.75
CA GLY A 118 10.20 1.78 9.60
C GLY A 118 11.10 1.13 8.56
N PHE A 119 10.55 0.39 7.60
CA PHE A 119 11.35 -0.29 6.58
C PHE A 119 11.57 0.56 5.33
N THR A 120 12.79 0.53 4.79
CA THR A 120 13.16 1.17 3.51
C THR A 120 13.93 0.20 2.61
N GLY A 121 14.24 0.59 1.38
CA GLY A 121 15.03 -0.20 0.43
C GLY A 121 14.23 -0.62 -0.79
N LYS A 122 14.72 -1.63 -1.52
CA LYS A 122 14.14 -2.14 -2.78
C LYS A 122 13.45 -3.50 -2.65
N GLY A 123 13.51 -4.11 -1.47
CA GLY A 123 12.99 -5.44 -1.19
C GLY A 123 11.50 -5.44 -0.82
N ARG A 124 11.05 -6.58 -0.28
CA ARG A 124 9.64 -6.82 0.05
C ARG A 124 9.52 -7.67 1.31
N ILE A 125 8.44 -7.46 2.08
CA ILE A 125 8.12 -8.28 3.26
C ILE A 125 6.80 -9.02 3.01
N TYR A 126 6.81 -10.33 3.21
CA TYR A 126 5.63 -11.19 3.20
C TYR A 126 5.41 -11.75 4.61
N ILE A 127 4.25 -11.46 5.19
CA ILE A 127 3.81 -12.01 6.47
C ILE A 127 2.70 -13.01 6.16
N ASN A 128 3.04 -14.30 6.21
CA ASN A 128 2.23 -15.39 5.70
C ASN A 128 1.63 -16.21 6.83
N GLY A 129 0.32 -16.14 6.96
CA GLY A 129 -0.50 -17.04 7.75
C GLY A 129 -1.00 -18.22 6.92
N ASP A 130 -2.31 -18.28 6.68
CA ASP A 130 -2.95 -19.29 5.83
C ASP A 130 -3.02 -18.85 4.36
N THR A 131 -3.36 -19.77 3.46
CA THR A 131 -3.56 -19.53 2.02
C THR A 131 -5.04 -19.35 1.66
N ARG A 132 -5.91 -19.32 2.68
CA ARG A 132 -7.36 -19.12 2.58
C ARG A 132 -7.86 -18.38 3.81
N VAL A 133 -9.07 -17.83 3.75
CA VAL A 133 -9.75 -17.30 4.95
C VAL A 133 -9.96 -18.44 5.94
N SER A 134 -9.39 -18.33 7.14
CA SER A 134 -9.55 -19.32 8.22
C SER A 134 -9.36 -18.69 9.59
N THR A 135 -9.62 -19.45 10.66
CA THR A 135 -9.40 -19.06 12.06
C THR A 135 -8.12 -19.65 12.67
N SER A 136 -7.31 -20.34 11.86
CA SER A 136 -6.15 -21.13 12.32
C SER A 136 -5.02 -20.28 12.91
N ARG A 137 -4.84 -19.05 12.43
CA ARG A 137 -3.73 -18.17 12.80
C ARG A 137 -4.28 -16.84 13.29
N SER A 138 -4.47 -16.77 14.60
CA SER A 138 -5.19 -15.66 15.22
C SER A 138 -4.24 -14.64 15.82
N VAL A 139 -4.46 -13.35 15.54
CA VAL A 139 -3.73 -12.20 16.11
C VAL A 139 -4.73 -11.15 16.62
N LYS A 140 -4.35 -10.29 17.58
CA LYS A 140 -5.25 -9.22 18.05
C LYS A 140 -5.44 -8.14 17.00
N SER A 141 -4.34 -7.65 16.45
CA SER A 141 -4.29 -6.64 15.40
C SER A 141 -2.97 -6.69 14.65
N ILE A 142 -2.95 -6.10 13.45
CA ILE A 142 -1.73 -5.91 12.66
C ILE A 142 -1.68 -4.44 12.23
N SER A 143 -0.63 -3.72 12.60
CA SER A 143 -0.36 -2.36 12.16
C SER A 143 0.95 -2.33 11.41
N CYS A 144 0.89 -2.00 10.11
CA CYS A 144 2.07 -1.75 9.30
C CYS A 144 2.13 -0.26 8.94
N GLY A 145 3.32 0.33 9.07
CA GLY A 145 3.46 1.79 9.14
C GLY A 145 4.77 2.31 8.58
N ASN A 146 4.79 3.54 8.09
CA ASN A 146 6.01 4.33 7.86
C ASN A 146 7.09 3.57 7.07
N SER A 147 6.70 2.86 6.00
CA SER A 147 7.57 1.94 5.28
C SER A 147 7.58 2.25 3.78
N ALA A 148 8.76 2.54 3.23
CA ALA A 148 8.96 2.88 1.83
C ALA A 148 9.12 1.64 0.92
N ILE A 149 8.53 0.51 1.31
CA ILE A 149 8.65 -0.78 0.61
C ILE A 149 7.29 -1.45 0.41
N TYR A 150 7.31 -2.60 -0.26
CA TYR A 150 6.14 -3.44 -0.46
C TYR A 150 5.93 -4.39 0.73
N ILE A 151 4.73 -4.43 1.30
CA ILE A 151 4.37 -5.30 2.44
C ILE A 151 3.10 -6.10 2.11
N THR A 152 3.11 -7.41 2.37
CA THR A 152 1.94 -8.29 2.22
C THR A 152 1.57 -8.96 3.53
N ILE A 153 0.28 -8.93 3.86
CA ILE A 153 -0.33 -9.67 4.97
C ILE A 153 -1.28 -10.70 4.38
N THR A 154 -1.08 -11.98 4.67
CA THR A 154 -1.93 -13.05 4.12
C THR A 154 -2.46 -13.99 5.20
N GLY A 155 -3.76 -14.28 5.19
CA GLY A 155 -4.33 -15.44 5.87
C GLY A 155 -4.37 -15.38 7.39
N PHE A 156 -4.61 -14.21 7.96
CA PHE A 156 -4.75 -14.04 9.41
C PHE A 156 -6.21 -13.91 9.83
N ASN A 157 -6.53 -14.52 10.96
CA ASN A 157 -7.73 -14.22 11.73
C ASN A 157 -7.45 -13.09 12.71
N VAL A 158 -8.11 -11.96 12.55
CA VAL A 158 -7.92 -10.82 13.45
C VAL A 158 -9.08 -10.77 14.43
N ILE A 159 -8.79 -11.10 15.69
CA ILE A 159 -9.79 -11.18 16.76
C ILE A 159 -10.14 -9.81 17.34
N GLY A 160 -9.42 -8.76 16.92
CA GLY A 160 -9.67 -7.37 17.25
C GLY A 160 -9.07 -6.93 18.58
N ARG A 161 -8.82 -5.62 18.66
CA ARG A 161 -8.70 -4.86 19.91
C ARG A 161 -10.10 -4.28 20.16
N ASN A 162 -10.65 -4.42 21.37
CA ASN A 162 -11.92 -3.75 21.75
C ASN A 162 -11.69 -2.23 21.80
N SER A 163 -11.61 -1.59 20.64
CA SER A 163 -11.19 -0.21 20.43
C SER A 163 -11.60 0.20 19.02
N SER A 164 -11.98 1.47 18.81
CA SER A 164 -12.33 2.01 17.49
C SER A 164 -11.17 2.03 16.46
N ALA A 165 -10.05 1.36 16.76
CA ALA A 165 -8.92 1.20 15.86
C ALA A 165 -9.20 0.20 14.73
N ALA A 166 -8.36 0.24 13.70
CA ALA A 166 -8.43 -0.75 12.63
C ALA A 166 -7.90 -2.11 13.07
N ALA A 167 -8.55 -3.19 12.65
CA ALA A 167 -8.06 -4.55 12.89
C ALA A 167 -6.75 -4.80 12.12
N ILE A 168 -6.70 -4.35 10.86
CA ILE A 168 -5.48 -4.23 10.06
C ILE A 168 -5.29 -2.78 9.62
N ASN A 169 -4.16 -2.18 9.97
CA ASN A 169 -3.81 -0.81 9.62
C ASN A 169 -2.61 -0.79 8.67
N MET A 170 -2.75 -0.14 7.52
CA MET A 170 -1.71 0.05 6.51
C MET A 170 -1.48 1.57 6.31
N SER A 171 -0.46 2.13 6.95
CA SER A 171 -0.24 3.58 7.00
C SER A 171 1.11 3.99 6.42
N ARG A 172 1.12 4.93 5.47
CA ARG A 172 2.34 5.46 4.83
C ARG A 172 3.22 4.33 4.27
N ILE A 173 2.60 3.41 3.53
CA ILE A 173 3.27 2.29 2.86
C ILE A 173 3.29 2.55 1.35
N SER A 174 4.43 2.29 0.71
CA SER A 174 4.59 2.48 -0.74
C SER A 174 3.64 1.60 -1.57
N TYR A 175 3.51 0.33 -1.18
CA TYR A 175 2.49 -0.54 -1.70
C TYR A 175 2.16 -1.66 -0.71
N PHE A 176 0.89 -1.99 -0.51
CA PHE A 176 0.49 -3.11 0.33
C PHE A 176 -0.47 -4.09 -0.34
N VAL A 177 -0.48 -5.32 0.17
CA VAL A 177 -1.54 -6.31 -0.10
C VAL A 177 -2.04 -6.89 1.22
N VAL A 178 -3.35 -6.91 1.41
CA VAL A 178 -4.01 -7.68 2.47
C VAL A 178 -4.87 -8.74 1.80
N ASN A 179 -4.56 -10.01 2.03
CA ASN A 179 -5.16 -11.13 1.31
C ASN A 179 -5.67 -12.22 2.28
N TYR A 180 -6.81 -12.85 1.99
CA TYR A 180 -7.32 -14.00 2.76
C TYR A 180 -7.49 -13.77 4.28
N CYS A 181 -7.62 -12.53 4.75
CA CYS A 181 -7.78 -12.25 6.17
C CYS A 181 -9.25 -12.40 6.61
N ASN A 182 -9.45 -12.93 7.82
CA ASN A 182 -10.74 -13.07 8.48
C ASN A 182 -10.89 -12.02 9.60
N ILE A 183 -11.82 -11.09 9.46
CA ILE A 183 -12.03 -9.95 10.37
C ILE A 183 -13.51 -9.89 10.73
N VAL A 184 -13.91 -10.74 11.67
CA VAL A 184 -15.32 -10.99 12.02
C VAL A 184 -15.63 -10.73 13.51
N SER A 185 -14.72 -10.10 14.23
CA SER A 185 -14.98 -9.68 15.62
C SER A 185 -16.13 -8.66 15.67
N ASN A 186 -16.98 -8.74 16.68
CA ASN A 186 -18.12 -7.83 16.82
C ASN A 186 -17.70 -6.50 17.44
N ASP A 187 -17.31 -5.53 16.61
CA ASP A 187 -16.94 -4.18 17.05
C ASP A 187 -17.47 -3.17 16.03
N LEU A 188 -18.70 -2.71 16.29
CA LEU A 188 -19.45 -1.82 15.40
C LEU A 188 -18.84 -0.41 15.31
N MET A 189 -17.86 -0.08 16.14
CA MET A 189 -17.16 1.21 16.12
C MET A 189 -15.74 1.11 15.53
N ALA A 190 -15.26 -0.11 15.26
CA ALA A 190 -13.94 -0.35 14.69
C ALA A 190 -13.95 -0.32 13.15
N ILE A 191 -12.74 -0.18 12.60
CA ILE A 191 -12.46 -0.35 11.19
C ILE A 191 -11.96 -1.78 10.95
N GLY A 192 -12.39 -2.43 9.87
CA GLY A 192 -11.86 -3.72 9.46
C GLY A 192 -10.42 -3.57 8.97
N ILE A 193 -10.27 -3.02 7.77
CA ILE A 193 -8.97 -2.76 7.14
C ILE A 193 -8.88 -1.27 6.80
N ALA A 194 -7.86 -0.60 7.31
CA ALA A 194 -7.61 0.81 7.06
C ALA A 194 -6.34 1.03 6.22
N ALA A 195 -6.43 1.95 5.28
CA ALA A 195 -5.31 2.48 4.51
C ALA A 195 -5.22 3.99 4.72
N TYR A 196 -4.08 4.46 5.23
CA TYR A 196 -3.79 5.88 5.43
C TYR A 196 -2.58 6.28 4.60
N SER A 197 -2.72 7.27 3.70
CA SER A 197 -1.62 7.76 2.86
C SER A 197 -0.81 6.65 2.18
N SER A 198 -1.49 5.62 1.67
CA SER A 198 -0.86 4.41 1.12
C SER A 198 -1.46 4.01 -0.22
N LYS A 199 -0.77 3.13 -0.95
CA LYS A 199 -1.31 2.45 -2.12
C LYS A 199 -1.43 0.96 -1.85
N GLY A 200 -2.49 0.29 -2.30
CA GLY A 200 -2.55 -1.16 -2.13
C GLY A 200 -3.83 -1.85 -2.57
N ILE A 201 -3.89 -3.14 -2.26
CA ILE A 201 -5.03 -4.01 -2.57
C ILE A 201 -5.49 -4.71 -1.29
N VAL A 202 -6.80 -4.73 -1.09
CA VAL A 202 -7.47 -5.58 -0.11
C VAL A 202 -8.26 -6.61 -0.90
N THR A 203 -7.95 -7.90 -0.76
CA THR A 203 -8.57 -8.93 -1.58
C THR A 203 -8.84 -10.23 -0.84
N ASN A 204 -9.88 -10.96 -1.27
CA ASN A 204 -10.29 -12.26 -0.72
C ASN A 204 -10.44 -12.26 0.81
N CYS A 205 -10.77 -11.12 1.42
CA CYS A 205 -10.95 -11.01 2.87
C CYS A 205 -12.42 -11.15 3.25
N THR A 206 -12.69 -11.64 4.45
CA THR A 206 -14.04 -11.61 5.07
C THR A 206 -14.05 -10.56 6.17
N ILE A 207 -14.88 -9.54 6.03
CA ILE A 207 -14.95 -8.37 6.92
C ILE A 207 -16.40 -8.16 7.37
N SER A 208 -16.66 -8.40 8.65
CA SER A 208 -18.01 -8.34 9.22
C SER A 208 -18.06 -7.52 10.51
N THR A 209 -19.25 -6.99 10.82
CA THR A 209 -19.56 -6.32 12.09
C THR A 209 -18.59 -5.18 12.43
N LYS A 210 -18.35 -4.29 11.46
CA LYS A 210 -17.52 -3.08 11.59
C LYS A 210 -18.29 -1.80 11.30
N LEU A 211 -17.78 -0.66 11.79
CA LEU A 211 -18.22 0.65 11.33
C LEU A 211 -17.87 0.82 9.84
N HIS A 212 -16.61 0.54 9.50
CA HIS A 212 -16.08 0.59 8.15
C HIS A 212 -15.41 -0.73 7.80
N GLY A 213 -15.83 -1.40 6.73
CA GLY A 213 -15.21 -2.63 6.25
C GLY A 213 -13.80 -2.36 5.71
N VAL A 214 -13.73 -1.68 4.57
CA VAL A 214 -12.48 -1.14 4.00
C VAL A 214 -12.52 0.39 4.05
N TYR A 215 -11.50 0.98 4.67
CA TYR A 215 -11.40 2.42 4.90
C TYR A 215 -10.15 2.99 4.24
N ALA A 216 -10.31 3.95 3.35
CA ALA A 216 -9.22 4.66 2.68
C ALA A 216 -9.22 6.14 3.04
N TRP A 217 -8.09 6.64 3.54
CA TRP A 217 -7.85 8.06 3.80
C TRP A 217 -6.61 8.51 3.03
N ALA A 218 -6.79 9.48 2.12
CA ALA A 218 -5.71 10.00 1.27
C ALA A 218 -4.87 8.89 0.61
N SER A 219 -5.54 7.81 0.19
CA SER A 219 -4.94 6.56 -0.28
C SER A 219 -5.51 6.16 -1.65
N ASP A 220 -4.80 5.29 -2.37
CA ASP A 220 -5.25 4.65 -3.63
C ASP A 220 -5.37 3.14 -3.39
N VAL A 221 -6.59 2.65 -3.24
CA VAL A 221 -6.87 1.28 -2.78
C VAL A 221 -7.80 0.56 -3.74
N ILE A 222 -7.51 -0.71 -4.04
CA ILE A 222 -8.43 -1.62 -4.72
C ILE A 222 -9.02 -2.58 -3.69
N SER A 223 -10.35 -2.66 -3.63
CA SER A 223 -11.10 -3.69 -2.90
C SER A 223 -11.60 -4.73 -3.90
N ASP A 224 -11.03 -5.94 -3.86
CA ASP A 224 -11.30 -7.00 -4.84
C ASP A 224 -11.77 -8.29 -4.18
N THR A 225 -13.00 -8.72 -4.50
CA THR A 225 -13.52 -10.05 -4.08
C THR A 225 -13.48 -10.22 -2.55
N ASN A 226 -13.96 -9.21 -1.84
CA ASN A 226 -14.11 -9.23 -0.39
C ASN A 226 -15.55 -9.63 -0.03
N THR A 227 -15.74 -10.25 1.13
CA THR A 227 -17.05 -10.70 1.63
C THR A 227 -17.27 -10.25 3.07
N GLY A 228 -18.40 -10.64 3.66
CA GLY A 228 -18.75 -10.36 5.05
C GLY A 228 -20.02 -9.53 5.17
N THR A 229 -20.57 -9.47 6.38
CA THR A 229 -21.92 -8.96 6.63
C THR A 229 -21.99 -8.01 7.82
N SER A 230 -23.07 -7.23 7.88
CA SER A 230 -23.38 -6.36 9.03
C SER A 230 -22.34 -5.27 9.31
N ASN A 231 -21.71 -4.74 8.26
CA ASN A 231 -20.94 -3.49 8.38
C ASN A 231 -21.87 -2.30 8.16
N ASN A 232 -21.66 -1.19 8.88
CA ASN A 232 -22.40 0.04 8.61
C ASN A 232 -22.02 0.58 7.23
N TYR A 233 -20.72 0.68 6.98
CA TYR A 233 -20.16 1.02 5.69
C TYR A 233 -19.29 -0.12 5.18
N ALA A 234 -19.59 -0.65 3.99
CA ALA A 234 -18.75 -1.64 3.33
C ALA A 234 -17.42 -1.03 2.93
N LEU A 235 -17.50 0.12 2.23
CA LEU A 235 -16.38 0.83 1.66
C LEU A 235 -16.45 2.29 2.09
N THR A 236 -15.31 2.85 2.48
CA THR A 236 -15.22 4.23 2.92
C THR A 236 -14.02 4.91 2.28
N SER A 237 -14.25 6.04 1.61
CA SER A 237 -13.22 6.83 0.95
C SER A 237 -13.30 8.29 1.41
N VAL A 238 -12.25 8.76 2.09
CA VAL A 238 -12.16 10.13 2.61
C VAL A 238 -10.89 10.86 2.18
N ARG A 239 -10.91 12.19 2.25
CA ARG A 239 -9.73 13.08 2.14
C ARG A 239 -8.89 12.83 0.88
N SER A 240 -9.48 12.99 -0.30
CA SER A 240 -8.86 12.79 -1.62
C SER A 240 -8.38 11.35 -1.89
N SER A 241 -8.88 10.35 -1.15
CA SER A 241 -8.62 8.96 -1.51
C SER A 241 -9.41 8.53 -2.74
N VAL A 242 -8.91 7.49 -3.40
CA VAL A 242 -9.61 6.72 -4.42
C VAL A 242 -9.69 5.28 -3.94
N LEU A 243 -10.89 4.75 -3.83
CA LEU A 243 -11.15 3.35 -3.52
C LEU A 243 -11.85 2.71 -4.73
N SER A 244 -11.14 1.90 -5.49
CA SER A 244 -11.71 1.14 -6.59
C SER A 244 -12.28 -0.18 -6.08
N LYS A 245 -13.45 -0.60 -6.57
CA LYS A 245 -14.08 -1.88 -6.22
C LYS A 245 -14.22 -2.76 -7.46
N THR A 246 -13.98 -4.06 -7.29
CA THR A 246 -14.17 -5.09 -8.31
C THR A 246 -14.55 -6.41 -7.62
N GLY A 247 -15.25 -7.30 -8.32
CA GLY A 247 -15.75 -8.54 -7.73
C GLY A 247 -16.71 -8.28 -6.55
N SER A 248 -16.84 -9.26 -5.66
CA SER A 248 -17.70 -9.12 -4.46
C SER A 248 -17.16 -8.08 -3.48
N GLN A 249 -18.04 -7.48 -2.69
CA GLN A 249 -17.70 -6.54 -1.62
C GLN A 249 -18.37 -6.98 -0.30
N PRO A 250 -17.84 -6.59 0.87
CA PRO A 250 -18.54 -6.77 2.15
C PRO A 250 -19.89 -6.04 2.10
N SER A 251 -20.90 -6.52 2.82
CA SER A 251 -22.19 -5.82 2.89
C SER A 251 -22.07 -4.54 3.72
N GLY A 252 -22.75 -3.47 3.31
CA GLY A 252 -22.81 -2.17 3.99
C GLY A 252 -22.94 -1.03 2.98
N ALA A 253 -23.22 0.19 3.44
CA ALA A 253 -23.29 1.35 2.56
C ALA A 253 -21.89 1.79 2.07
N GLU A 254 -21.82 2.61 1.03
CA GLU A 254 -20.60 3.35 0.68
C GLU A 254 -20.60 4.70 1.39
N TYR A 255 -19.48 5.09 2.00
CA TYR A 255 -19.31 6.42 2.59
C TYR A 255 -18.20 7.20 1.87
N LYS A 256 -18.48 8.46 1.52
CA LYS A 256 -17.59 9.32 0.74
C LYS A 256 -17.53 10.70 1.41
N ASP A 257 -16.34 11.13 1.83
CA ASP A 257 -16.10 12.47 2.39
C ASP A 257 -14.81 13.07 1.79
N GLY A 258 -14.97 13.74 0.65
CA GLY A 258 -13.86 14.26 -0.14
C GLY A 258 -13.00 13.18 -0.81
N GLY A 259 -13.39 11.90 -0.73
CA GLY A 259 -12.81 10.79 -1.49
C GLY A 259 -13.79 10.25 -2.55
N MET A 260 -13.38 9.23 -3.30
CA MET A 260 -14.15 8.62 -4.38
C MET A 260 -14.13 7.09 -4.26
N VAL A 261 -15.31 6.46 -4.35
CA VAL A 261 -15.43 5.01 -4.60
C VAL A 261 -15.78 4.79 -6.07
N VAL A 262 -14.95 4.03 -6.78
CA VAL A 262 -15.08 3.76 -8.23
C VAL A 262 -15.43 2.29 -8.44
N ASP A 263 -16.53 2.02 -9.13
CA ASP A 263 -16.84 0.66 -9.58
C ASP A 263 -16.06 0.32 -10.86
N LEU A 264 -15.20 -0.68 -10.79
CA LEU A 264 -14.52 -1.24 -11.95
C LEU A 264 -15.27 -2.45 -12.51
N SER A 265 -16.25 -3.00 -11.77
CA SER A 265 -17.12 -4.05 -12.25
C SER A 265 -18.18 -3.45 -13.17
N GLY A 266 -18.10 -3.78 -14.46
CA GLY A 266 -19.05 -3.29 -15.44
C GLY A 266 -18.63 -2.05 -16.24
N VAL A 267 -17.34 -1.69 -16.29
CA VAL A 267 -16.85 -0.92 -17.45
C VAL A 267 -17.09 -1.80 -18.68
N PRO A 268 -18.06 -1.46 -19.56
CA PRO A 268 -18.36 -2.32 -20.69
C PRO A 268 -17.14 -2.36 -21.61
N SER A 269 -16.61 -3.54 -21.89
CA SER A 269 -15.78 -3.76 -23.08
C SER A 269 -16.64 -3.86 -24.36
N GLY A 270 -17.93 -3.48 -24.28
CA GLY A 270 -18.92 -3.57 -25.35
C GLY A 270 -19.12 -2.24 -26.09
N THR A 271 -19.34 -2.35 -27.40
CA THR A 271 -19.65 -1.26 -28.33
C THR A 271 -20.84 -0.39 -27.89
N LEU A 272 -20.72 0.92 -28.08
CA LEU A 272 -21.81 1.89 -27.93
C LEU A 272 -22.98 1.56 -28.91
N PRO A 273 -24.25 1.72 -28.51
CA PRO A 273 -25.39 1.39 -29.36
C PRO A 273 -25.51 2.37 -30.54
N THR A 274 -25.59 1.82 -31.76
CA THR A 274 -25.50 2.53 -33.04
C THR A 274 -26.82 3.13 -33.55
N SER A 275 -27.86 3.24 -32.72
CA SER A 275 -29.09 3.95 -33.11
C SER A 275 -29.86 4.46 -31.90
N GLY A 276 -29.84 5.78 -31.68
CA GLY A 276 -30.85 6.52 -30.89
C GLY A 276 -31.18 5.98 -29.50
N GLY A 277 -30.18 5.50 -28.75
CA GLY A 277 -30.35 5.00 -27.38
C GLY A 277 -29.85 5.99 -26.33
N THR A 278 -30.55 6.07 -25.20
CA THR A 278 -30.15 6.83 -24.02
C THR A 278 -29.02 6.11 -23.27
N LEU A 279 -27.89 6.78 -23.06
CA LEU A 279 -26.70 6.26 -22.36
C LEU A 279 -26.90 6.26 -20.83
N SER A 280 -27.57 5.23 -20.28
CA SER A 280 -27.68 5.09 -18.82
C SER A 280 -26.45 4.39 -18.23
N GLY A 281 -25.62 5.12 -17.49
CA GLY A 281 -24.48 4.60 -16.72
C GLY A 281 -23.25 5.53 -16.71
N PRO A 282 -22.28 5.33 -15.79
CA PRO A 282 -21.07 6.16 -15.72
C PRO A 282 -20.15 5.92 -16.92
N LEU A 283 -19.79 6.98 -17.64
CA LEU A 283 -18.81 6.94 -18.73
C LEU A 283 -17.38 6.82 -18.17
N GLY A 284 -16.72 5.69 -18.43
CA GLY A 284 -15.31 5.49 -18.12
C GLY A 284 -14.39 6.09 -19.18
N ILE A 285 -13.55 7.06 -18.80
CA ILE A 285 -12.52 7.63 -19.69
C ILE A 285 -11.23 6.81 -19.57
N VAL A 286 -10.84 6.11 -20.64
CA VAL A 286 -9.54 5.43 -20.71
C VAL A 286 -8.47 6.43 -21.12
N LYS A 287 -7.53 6.73 -20.21
CA LYS A 287 -6.41 7.63 -20.47
C LYS A 287 -5.37 6.91 -21.32
N VAL A 288 -5.27 7.26 -22.60
CA VAL A 288 -4.07 7.04 -23.42
C VAL A 288 -3.46 8.42 -23.71
N ALA A 289 -2.24 8.66 -23.26
CA ALA A 289 -1.56 9.96 -23.43
C ALA A 289 -1.36 10.32 -24.93
N PRO A 290 -1.14 11.60 -25.31
CA PRO A 290 -1.83 12.84 -24.94
C PRO A 290 -2.98 13.15 -25.94
N VAL A 291 -3.65 12.11 -26.43
CA VAL A 291 -4.67 12.23 -27.47
C VAL A 291 -5.88 11.42 -27.05
N ILE A 292 -7.00 12.10 -26.84
CA ILE A 292 -8.30 11.42 -26.78
C ILE A 292 -8.67 11.16 -28.24
N ALA A 293 -8.44 9.92 -28.68
CA ALA A 293 -8.91 9.42 -29.97
C ALA A 293 -10.32 8.86 -29.80
N LEU A 294 -11.24 9.32 -30.64
CA LEU A 294 -12.56 8.73 -30.83
C LEU A 294 -12.46 8.00 -32.17
N ASP A 295 -12.53 6.67 -32.20
CA ASP A 295 -12.35 5.92 -33.46
C ASP A 295 -13.59 5.10 -33.78
N ASP A 296 -14.22 5.37 -34.93
CA ASP A 296 -15.32 4.59 -35.50
C ASP A 296 -14.78 3.73 -36.65
N THR A 297 -14.48 2.47 -36.32
CA THR A 297 -13.93 1.48 -37.25
C THR A 297 -14.93 0.95 -38.26
N VAL A 298 -16.21 1.34 -38.18
CA VAL A 298 -17.27 0.86 -39.09
C VAL A 298 -17.57 1.87 -40.18
N SER A 299 -17.51 3.18 -39.90
CA SER A 299 -17.77 4.24 -40.89
C SER A 299 -16.50 4.90 -41.45
N GLY A 300 -15.34 4.59 -40.87
CA GLY A 300 -14.08 5.27 -41.16
C GLY A 300 -13.99 6.69 -40.59
N LEU A 301 -14.91 7.07 -39.69
CA LEU A 301 -14.89 8.37 -39.02
C LEU A 301 -13.98 8.31 -37.79
N SER A 302 -12.97 9.17 -37.74
CA SER A 302 -12.16 9.35 -36.53
C SER A 302 -12.40 10.77 -35.98
N GLY A 303 -12.36 10.92 -34.66
CA GLY A 303 -12.49 12.19 -33.94
C GLY A 303 -11.29 12.40 -33.05
N ARG A 304 -10.83 13.65 -32.96
CA ARG A 304 -9.70 14.00 -32.11
C ARG A 304 -9.97 15.30 -31.37
N LEU A 305 -9.70 15.27 -30.07
CA LEU A 305 -9.46 16.49 -29.31
C LEU A 305 -8.00 16.91 -29.51
N PHE A 306 -7.79 18.13 -29.97
CA PHE A 306 -6.46 18.70 -30.11
C PHE A 306 -6.48 20.19 -29.82
N GLU A 307 -5.32 20.72 -29.46
CA GLU A 307 -5.13 22.13 -29.16
C GLU A 307 -4.31 22.80 -30.25
N THR A 308 -4.76 23.97 -30.70
CA THR A 308 -3.99 24.85 -31.58
C THR A 308 -4.35 26.30 -31.30
N GLY A 309 -3.38 27.20 -31.33
CA GLY A 309 -3.61 28.64 -31.15
C GLY A 309 -4.28 29.03 -29.82
N GLY A 310 -4.16 28.24 -28.75
CA GLY A 310 -4.76 28.52 -27.44
C GLY A 310 -6.22 28.08 -27.27
N TYR A 311 -6.80 27.40 -28.26
CA TYR A 311 -8.16 26.87 -28.22
C TYR A 311 -8.17 25.34 -28.29
N THR A 312 -9.14 24.71 -27.63
CA THR A 312 -9.42 23.28 -27.77
C THR A 312 -10.46 23.08 -28.87
N TYR A 313 -10.18 22.17 -29.79
CA TYR A 313 -11.12 21.84 -30.87
C TYR A 313 -11.56 20.40 -30.72
N LEU A 314 -12.86 20.17 -30.86
CA LEU A 314 -13.38 18.86 -31.20
C LEU A 314 -13.51 18.82 -32.72
N ARG A 315 -12.73 17.94 -33.34
CA ARG A 315 -12.77 17.76 -34.79
C ARG A 315 -13.12 16.32 -35.12
N THR A 316 -14.15 16.17 -35.92
CA THR A 316 -14.59 14.89 -36.49
C THR A 316 -14.17 14.86 -37.96
N TYR A 317 -13.61 13.73 -38.38
CA TYR A 317 -13.08 13.53 -39.73
C TYR A 317 -13.76 12.31 -40.34
N LYS A 318 -14.30 12.43 -41.56
CA LYS A 318 -14.70 11.26 -42.39
C LYS A 318 -13.52 10.70 -43.19
N ASN A 319 -12.51 11.53 -43.40
CA ASN A 319 -11.17 11.25 -43.92
C ASN A 319 -10.31 12.52 -43.68
N GLU A 320 -8.98 12.46 -43.90
CA GLU A 320 -8.06 13.58 -43.60
C GLU A 320 -8.41 14.89 -44.33
N SER A 321 -9.19 14.81 -45.42
CA SER A 321 -9.57 15.96 -46.27
C SER A 321 -10.98 16.51 -45.97
N GLN A 322 -11.80 15.78 -45.20
CA GLN A 322 -13.18 16.16 -44.88
C GLN A 322 -13.40 16.13 -43.37
N TYR A 323 -13.33 17.32 -42.77
CA TYR A 323 -13.57 17.50 -41.35
C TYR A 323 -14.60 18.58 -41.06
N THR A 324 -15.28 18.42 -39.94
CA THR A 324 -16.05 19.48 -39.29
C THR A 324 -15.32 19.83 -37.99
N GLN A 325 -15.12 21.12 -37.75
CA GLN A 325 -14.47 21.61 -36.54
C GLN A 325 -15.49 22.36 -35.71
N PHE A 326 -15.61 21.98 -34.45
CA PHE A 326 -16.28 22.79 -33.45
C PHE A 326 -15.23 23.43 -32.55
N ALA A 327 -15.13 24.75 -32.61
CA ALA A 327 -14.22 25.52 -31.78
C ALA A 327 -14.83 25.67 -30.37
N LEU A 328 -14.20 25.07 -29.37
CA LEU A 328 -14.55 25.31 -27.96
C LEU A 328 -13.85 26.61 -27.55
N GLY A 329 -14.48 27.74 -27.89
CA GLY A 329 -13.96 29.06 -27.58
C GLY A 329 -13.93 29.34 -26.07
N GLN A 330 -12.99 30.18 -25.64
CA GLN A 330 -12.84 30.65 -24.25
C GLN A 330 -14.06 31.40 -23.66
N TYR A 331 -15.08 31.67 -24.49
CA TYR A 331 -16.32 32.34 -24.10
C TYR A 331 -17.56 31.45 -24.25
N SER A 332 -17.39 30.14 -24.45
CA SER A 332 -18.49 29.18 -24.55
C SER A 332 -18.97 28.71 -23.17
N GLN A 333 -19.23 29.67 -22.26
CA GLN A 333 -19.79 29.43 -20.93
C GLN A 333 -21.00 28.46 -20.97
N PRO A 334 -21.94 28.56 -21.94
CA PRO A 334 -23.07 27.63 -22.01
C PRO A 334 -22.68 26.17 -22.28
N VAL A 335 -21.62 25.91 -23.05
CA VAL A 335 -21.15 24.54 -23.38
C VAL A 335 -20.30 23.98 -22.25
N HIS A 336 -19.49 24.83 -21.61
CA HIS A 336 -18.76 24.49 -20.39
C HIS A 336 -19.70 24.16 -19.23
N ASP A 337 -20.81 24.90 -19.09
CA ASP A 337 -21.83 24.68 -18.07
C ASP A 337 -22.69 23.44 -18.40
N LEU A 338 -22.96 23.15 -19.68
CA LEU A 338 -23.68 21.94 -20.11
C LEU A 338 -22.88 20.65 -19.92
N LEU A 339 -21.57 20.68 -20.21
CA LEU A 339 -20.69 19.51 -20.13
C LEU A 339 -19.94 19.42 -18.78
N GLN A 340 -20.10 20.44 -17.91
CA GLN A 340 -19.39 20.61 -16.65
C GLN A 340 -17.88 20.30 -16.78
N LEU A 341 -17.25 20.92 -17.78
CA LEU A 341 -15.83 20.72 -18.07
C LEU A 341 -14.98 21.60 -17.15
N TYR A 342 -14.24 20.98 -16.24
CA TYR A 342 -13.27 21.69 -15.41
C TYR A 342 -11.87 21.65 -16.04
N LYS A 343 -11.25 22.82 -16.24
CA LYS A 343 -9.90 22.95 -16.80
C LYS A 343 -8.85 22.79 -15.69
N LEU A 344 -8.03 21.74 -15.78
CA LEU A 344 -6.98 21.36 -14.80
C LEU A 344 -5.56 21.72 -15.30
N GLY A 345 -5.42 22.78 -16.09
CA GLY A 345 -4.13 23.23 -16.66
C GLY A 345 -4.27 23.75 -18.07
N SER A 346 -3.16 24.04 -18.76
CA SER A 346 -3.20 24.59 -20.12
C SER A 346 -3.91 23.66 -21.12
N SER A 347 -3.83 22.34 -20.89
CA SER A 347 -4.17 21.32 -21.89
C SER A 347 -4.97 20.12 -21.36
N VAL A 348 -5.61 20.24 -20.18
CA VAL A 348 -6.30 19.13 -19.53
C VAL A 348 -7.70 19.56 -19.10
N TYR A 349 -8.69 18.82 -19.57
CA TYR A 349 -10.11 19.01 -19.22
C TYR A 349 -10.64 17.73 -18.55
N ARG A 350 -11.52 17.90 -17.56
CA ARG A 350 -12.22 16.80 -16.89
C ARG A 350 -13.73 17.04 -16.98
N VAL A 351 -14.46 16.05 -17.46
CA VAL A 351 -15.94 16.07 -17.62
C VAL A 351 -16.56 15.56 -16.33
N TYR A 352 -17.57 16.25 -15.80
CA TYR A 352 -18.29 15.81 -14.61
C TYR A 352 -19.80 15.83 -14.85
N HIS A 353 -20.42 14.77 -15.37
CA HIS A 353 -21.87 14.63 -15.25
C HIS A 353 -22.35 13.17 -15.32
N GLU A 354 -23.42 12.87 -14.57
CA GLU A 354 -24.21 11.63 -14.57
C GLU A 354 -25.49 11.72 -15.41
N GLY A 355 -25.61 12.71 -16.30
CA GLY A 355 -26.76 12.88 -17.19
C GLY A 355 -26.49 12.42 -18.62
N ASN A 356 -27.54 11.96 -19.28
CA ASN A 356 -27.51 11.49 -20.67
C ASN A 356 -27.21 12.66 -21.61
N ILE A 357 -26.04 12.68 -22.25
CA ILE A 357 -25.77 13.61 -23.36
C ILE A 357 -26.32 12.97 -24.64
N THR A 358 -27.34 13.59 -25.24
CA THR A 358 -27.85 13.21 -26.56
C THR A 358 -27.30 14.21 -27.58
N MET A 359 -26.42 13.79 -28.48
CA MET A 359 -25.99 14.61 -29.62
C MET A 359 -26.65 14.03 -30.88
N SER A 360 -27.44 14.85 -31.59
CA SER A 360 -28.05 14.47 -32.87
C SER A 360 -27.54 15.39 -33.97
N THR A 361 -27.07 14.81 -35.08
CA THR A 361 -26.68 15.58 -36.27
C THR A 361 -27.88 15.95 -37.16
N VAL A 362 -29.09 15.55 -36.77
CA VAL A 362 -30.32 15.82 -37.51
C VAL A 362 -31.41 16.22 -36.51
N ALA A 363 -32.00 17.40 -36.68
CA ALA A 363 -33.16 17.80 -35.89
C ALA A 363 -34.32 16.83 -36.18
N PRO A 364 -34.87 16.13 -35.17
CA PRO A 364 -36.08 15.35 -35.39
C PRO A 364 -37.22 16.33 -35.71
N ILE A 365 -37.98 16.03 -36.77
CA ILE A 365 -39.09 16.88 -37.26
C ILE A 365 -40.14 17.16 -36.16
N SER A 366 -40.20 16.33 -35.12
CA SER A 366 -41.05 16.49 -33.94
C SER A 366 -40.55 17.50 -32.90
N ALA A 367 -39.32 18.02 -33.00
CA ALA A 367 -38.74 18.95 -32.02
C ALA A 367 -39.24 20.41 -32.14
N LEU A 368 -40.13 20.72 -33.09
CA LEU A 368 -40.72 22.05 -33.24
C LEU A 368 -42.03 22.25 -32.44
N ALA A 369 -42.58 21.20 -31.80
CA ALA A 369 -43.95 21.25 -31.31
C ALA A 369 -44.13 21.35 -29.78
N GLU A 370 -43.16 20.99 -28.94
CA GLU A 370 -43.33 21.10 -27.47
C GLU A 370 -42.05 21.57 -26.79
N GLY A 371 -42.18 22.59 -25.94
CA GLY A 371 -41.10 23.28 -25.25
C GLY A 371 -40.37 22.42 -24.22
N ALA A 372 -39.48 21.55 -24.69
CA ALA A 372 -38.51 20.84 -23.86
C ALA A 372 -37.18 21.61 -23.78
N GLN A 373 -36.65 21.70 -22.56
CA GLN A 373 -35.45 22.42 -22.17
C GLN A 373 -34.19 21.92 -22.90
N HIS A 374 -33.42 22.86 -23.44
CA HIS A 374 -31.98 22.82 -23.74
C HIS A 374 -31.49 21.61 -24.55
N GLN A 375 -31.70 21.68 -25.87
CA GLN A 375 -30.99 20.85 -26.86
C GLN A 375 -29.85 21.68 -27.49
N VAL A 376 -28.65 21.12 -27.59
CA VAL A 376 -27.54 21.70 -28.36
C VAL A 376 -27.50 20.99 -29.72
N TYR A 377 -27.67 21.76 -30.79
CA TYR A 377 -27.43 21.33 -32.16
C TYR A 377 -25.95 21.46 -32.53
#